data_AF-A0A0F2J971-F1
#
_entry.id   AF-A0A0F2J971-F1
#
_cell.length_a   1.000
_cell.length_b   1.000
_cell.length_c   1.000
_cell.angle_alpha   90.00
_cell.angle_beta   90.00
_cell.angle_gamma   90.00
#
_symmetry.space_group_name_H-M   'P 1'
#
loop_
_entity.id
_entity.type
_entity.pdbx_description
1 polymer ?
#
loop_
_entity_poly.entity_id
_entity_poly.type
_entity_poly.pdbx_seq_one_letter_code
_entity_poly.pdbx_strand_id
1 'polypeptide(L)'
;MNDCRYEEAVTIFKLIMDTQIFVEDEDGGDSFELSLEEMVDEKLVGVNLKVLALDVLYSNYQLQTAAQRASVLYSYFIYPYFKEIHIEDIFSIGREELRDTDMFLQLWIDFLMQQSGEVSACLLKEGLLYYKGTEGLLEMARKGYKEHPSVYLAALLEYEKTHDYEKMKGIGKEALDRIESDLKIRGEIALKTAQASGCLNDSEFMKECWYEAFYSNSTIPNYLRLFTDGEVIREYKDFAEKRIEKLHVSENHYNQCISEIAKNNITDIEYKYLILFLGTF
;
A
#
# COMPACT_ATOMS: atom_id res chain seq x y z
N MET A 1 -20.05 -4.01 -35.55
CA MET A 1 -20.80 -2.79 -35.24
C MET A 1 -20.46 -2.48 -33.79
N ASN A 2 -19.83 -1.34 -33.51
CA ASN A 2 -19.43 -0.96 -32.16
C ASN A 2 -20.58 -0.10 -31.62
N ASP A 3 -21.41 -0.67 -30.76
CA ASP A 3 -22.67 -0.01 -30.38
C ASP A 3 -22.45 0.97 -29.20
N CYS A 4 -21.21 1.11 -28.70
CA CYS A 4 -20.81 2.05 -27.64
C CYS A 4 -21.80 2.08 -26.45
N ARG A 5 -22.32 0.89 -26.07
CA ARG A 5 -23.39 0.72 -25.06
C ARG A 5 -22.85 0.82 -23.64
N TYR A 6 -22.03 1.83 -23.38
CA TYR A 6 -21.39 2.07 -22.09
C TYR A 6 -22.42 2.27 -20.97
N GLU A 7 -23.50 3.01 -21.24
CA GLU A 7 -24.58 3.24 -20.27
C GLU A 7 -25.25 1.92 -19.86
N GLU A 8 -25.41 1.01 -20.80
CA GLU A 8 -26.02 -0.28 -20.54
C GLU A 8 -25.08 -1.20 -19.77
N ALA A 9 -23.78 -1.22 -20.09
CA ALA A 9 -22.79 -1.96 -19.34
C ALA A 9 -22.77 -1.53 -17.87
N VAL A 10 -22.77 -0.21 -17.61
CA VAL A 10 -22.85 0.32 -16.24
C VAL A 10 -24.19 -0.02 -15.59
N THR A 11 -25.30 0.05 -16.32
CA THR A 11 -26.62 -0.35 -15.80
C THR A 11 -26.68 -1.82 -15.42
N ILE A 12 -26.16 -2.72 -16.27
CA ILE A 12 -26.11 -4.16 -16.01
C ILE A 12 -25.24 -4.43 -14.77
N PHE A 13 -24.08 -3.80 -14.66
CA PHE A 13 -23.23 -3.95 -13.48
C PHE A 13 -23.97 -3.54 -12.20
N LYS A 14 -24.65 -2.38 -12.21
CA LYS A 14 -25.45 -1.93 -11.05
C LYS A 14 -26.53 -2.94 -10.69
N LEU A 15 -27.28 -3.44 -11.67
CA LEU A 15 -28.30 -4.46 -11.44
C LEU A 15 -27.72 -5.73 -10.81
N ILE A 16 -26.54 -6.18 -11.26
CA ILE A 16 -25.85 -7.34 -10.67
C ILE A 16 -25.50 -7.06 -9.21
N MET A 17 -24.91 -5.89 -8.92
CA MET A 17 -24.47 -5.54 -7.56
C MET A 17 -25.62 -5.26 -6.60
N ASP A 18 -26.76 -4.78 -7.09
CA ASP A 18 -27.98 -4.53 -6.30
C ASP A 18 -28.80 -5.81 -6.06
N THR A 19 -28.46 -6.92 -6.74
CA THR A 19 -29.17 -8.19 -6.58
C THR A 19 -28.70 -8.91 -5.32
N GLN A 20 -29.60 -9.03 -4.34
CA GLN A 20 -29.34 -9.78 -3.11
C GLN A 20 -29.69 -11.25 -3.29
N ILE A 21 -28.76 -12.14 -2.98
CA ILE A 21 -28.92 -13.59 -3.11
C ILE A 21 -28.67 -14.22 -1.76
N PHE A 22 -29.67 -14.95 -1.27
CA PHE A 22 -29.61 -15.63 0.02
C PHE A 22 -29.51 -17.14 -0.18
N VAL A 23 -28.71 -17.78 0.66
CA VAL A 23 -28.64 -19.24 0.77
C VAL A 23 -29.15 -19.63 2.14
N GLU A 24 -29.96 -20.69 2.17
CA GLU A 24 -30.46 -21.30 3.40
C GLU A 24 -29.66 -22.57 3.69
N ASP A 25 -29.19 -22.71 4.93
CA ASP A 25 -28.63 -23.98 5.40
C ASP A 25 -29.77 -24.99 5.63
N GLU A 26 -29.74 -26.11 4.89
CA GLU A 26 -30.76 -27.16 4.93
C GLU A 26 -30.94 -27.76 6.34
N ASP A 27 -29.87 -27.79 7.15
CA ASP A 27 -29.88 -28.44 8.47
C ASP A 27 -30.03 -27.43 9.63
N GLY A 28 -29.60 -26.18 9.44
CA GLY A 28 -29.53 -25.15 10.49
C GLY A 28 -30.65 -24.11 10.47
N GLY A 29 -31.29 -23.88 9.32
CA GLY A 29 -32.32 -22.84 9.15
C GLY A 29 -31.79 -21.40 9.19
N ASP A 30 -30.47 -21.21 9.30
CA ASP A 30 -29.82 -19.91 9.15
C ASP A 30 -29.74 -19.55 7.66
N SER A 31 -29.93 -18.26 7.36
CA SER A 31 -29.76 -17.71 6.01
C SER A 31 -28.71 -16.62 6.02
N PHE A 32 -27.88 -16.58 4.98
CA PHE A 32 -26.89 -15.54 4.80
C PHE A 32 -26.87 -15.08 3.34
N GLU A 33 -26.51 -13.82 3.15
CA GLU A 33 -26.36 -13.22 1.83
C GLU A 33 -25.01 -13.62 1.24
N LEU A 34 -25.01 -14.06 -0.02
CA LEU A 34 -23.80 -14.30 -0.79
C LEU A 34 -23.47 -13.07 -1.64
N SER A 35 -22.24 -12.62 -1.55
CA SER A 35 -21.65 -11.66 -2.49
C SER A 35 -21.40 -12.31 -3.86
N LEU A 36 -21.28 -11.48 -4.90
CA LEU A 36 -20.96 -11.96 -6.25
C LEU A 36 -19.63 -12.74 -6.29
N GLU A 37 -18.66 -12.34 -5.47
CA GLU A 37 -17.35 -13.01 -5.37
C GLU A 37 -17.51 -14.42 -4.81
N GLU A 38 -18.22 -14.57 -3.68
CA GLU A 38 -18.50 -15.88 -3.09
C GLU A 38 -19.30 -16.77 -4.04
N MET A 39 -20.26 -16.21 -4.79
CA MET A 39 -21.01 -16.98 -5.79
C MET A 39 -20.13 -17.51 -6.93
N VAL A 40 -19.10 -16.76 -7.35
CA VAL A 40 -18.13 -17.20 -8.36
C VAL A 40 -17.22 -18.26 -7.79
N ASP A 41 -16.72 -18.06 -6.56
CA ASP A 41 -15.81 -18.99 -5.88
C ASP A 41 -16.47 -20.35 -5.62
N GLU A 42 -17.73 -20.33 -5.19
CA GLU A 42 -18.58 -21.52 -5.01
C GLU A 42 -19.15 -22.08 -6.33
N LYS A 43 -18.78 -21.49 -7.48
CA LYS A 43 -19.16 -21.92 -8.84
C LYS A 43 -20.67 -21.94 -9.08
N LEU A 44 -21.41 -21.09 -8.37
CA LEU A 44 -22.85 -20.90 -8.56
C LEU A 44 -23.14 -20.09 -9.83
N VAL A 45 -22.19 -19.23 -10.24
CA VAL A 45 -22.27 -18.44 -11.48
C VAL A 45 -20.97 -18.49 -12.28
N GLY A 46 -21.09 -18.48 -13.60
CA GLY A 46 -19.96 -18.49 -14.54
C GLY A 46 -19.54 -17.08 -14.97
N VAL A 47 -19.17 -16.22 -14.03
CA VAL A 47 -18.77 -14.82 -14.31
C VAL A 47 -17.26 -14.66 -14.17
N ASN A 48 -16.61 -14.01 -15.13
CA ASN A 48 -15.22 -13.59 -14.99
C ASN A 48 -15.18 -12.19 -14.34
N LEU A 49 -14.87 -12.13 -13.05
CA LEU A 49 -14.87 -10.90 -12.27
C LEU A 49 -13.88 -9.85 -12.80
N LYS A 50 -12.71 -10.28 -13.28
CA LYS A 50 -11.71 -9.36 -13.84
C LYS A 50 -12.22 -8.68 -15.12
N VAL A 51 -12.84 -9.44 -16.03
CA VAL A 51 -13.44 -8.88 -17.25
C VAL A 51 -14.59 -7.94 -16.89
N LEU A 52 -15.47 -8.34 -15.96
CA LEU A 52 -16.57 -7.50 -15.49
C LEU A 52 -16.07 -6.16 -14.91
N ALA A 53 -15.06 -6.21 -14.05
CA ALA A 53 -14.46 -5.03 -13.43
C ALA A 53 -13.86 -4.08 -14.48
N LEU A 54 -13.10 -4.60 -15.43
CA LEU A 54 -12.50 -3.79 -16.49
C LEU A 54 -13.55 -3.18 -17.41
N ASP A 55 -14.59 -3.93 -17.79
CA ASP A 55 -15.67 -3.45 -18.65
C ASP A 55 -16.44 -2.29 -17.99
N VAL A 56 -16.73 -2.37 -16.69
CA VAL A 56 -17.43 -1.28 -15.98
C VAL A 56 -16.54 -0.06 -15.73
N LEU A 57 -15.25 -0.24 -15.45
CA LEU A 57 -14.30 0.87 -15.30
C LEU A 57 -14.11 1.60 -16.63
N TYR A 58 -13.88 0.85 -17.71
CA TYR A 58 -13.73 1.42 -19.04
C TYR A 58 -15.01 2.14 -19.49
N SER A 59 -16.19 1.55 -19.24
CA SER A 59 -17.47 2.18 -19.55
C SER A 59 -17.67 3.49 -18.76
N ASN A 60 -17.34 3.51 -17.47
CA ASN A 60 -17.38 4.75 -16.69
C ASN A 60 -16.35 5.76 -17.17
N TYR A 61 -15.15 5.34 -17.56
CA TYR A 61 -14.16 6.25 -18.13
C TYR A 61 -14.76 7.02 -19.32
N GLN A 62 -15.44 6.30 -20.23
CA GLN A 62 -16.02 6.88 -21.45
C GLN A 62 -17.24 7.78 -21.18
N LEU A 63 -18.04 7.46 -20.16
CA LEU A 63 -19.26 8.22 -19.84
C LEU A 63 -18.99 9.45 -18.99
N GLN A 64 -18.05 9.37 -18.05
CA GLN A 64 -17.88 10.41 -17.05
C GLN A 64 -17.09 11.60 -17.60
N THR A 65 -17.51 12.79 -17.17
CA THR A 65 -16.74 14.02 -17.39
C THR A 65 -15.39 13.96 -16.67
N ALA A 66 -14.40 14.69 -17.16
CA ALA A 66 -13.08 14.73 -16.55
C ALA A 66 -13.12 15.04 -15.03
N ALA A 67 -14.03 15.94 -14.62
CA ALA A 67 -14.18 16.34 -13.22
C ALA A 67 -14.75 15.24 -12.30
N GLN A 68 -15.54 14.31 -12.83
CA GLN A 68 -16.20 13.25 -12.05
C GLN A 68 -15.51 11.89 -12.19
N ARG A 69 -14.73 11.70 -13.26
CA ARG A 69 -14.16 10.40 -13.62
C ARG A 69 -13.35 9.76 -12.49
N ALA A 70 -12.51 10.54 -11.81
CA ALA A 70 -11.68 10.03 -10.72
C ALA A 70 -12.51 9.47 -9.55
N SER A 71 -13.46 10.26 -9.02
CA SER A 71 -14.27 9.81 -7.87
C SER A 71 -15.17 8.62 -8.22
N VAL A 72 -15.74 8.60 -9.43
CA VAL A 72 -16.58 7.50 -9.89
C VAL A 72 -15.76 6.22 -10.01
N LEU A 73 -14.61 6.25 -10.69
CA LEU A 73 -13.76 5.04 -10.81
C LEU A 73 -13.28 4.56 -9.44
N TYR A 74 -12.84 5.46 -8.55
CA TYR A 74 -12.38 5.10 -7.21
C TYR A 74 -13.46 4.37 -6.40
N SER A 75 -14.73 4.75 -6.54
CA SER A 75 -15.84 4.13 -5.80
C SER A 75 -15.98 2.62 -6.03
N TYR A 76 -15.52 2.10 -7.17
CA TYR A 76 -15.54 0.67 -7.46
C TYR A 76 -14.47 -0.14 -6.72
N PHE A 77 -13.38 0.50 -6.28
CA PHE A 77 -12.29 -0.20 -5.56
C PHE A 77 -12.65 -0.55 -4.11
N ILE A 78 -13.90 -0.31 -3.69
CA ILE A 78 -14.44 -0.88 -2.45
C ILE A 78 -14.64 -2.40 -2.55
N TYR A 79 -14.88 -2.92 -3.76
CA TYR A 79 -15.11 -4.35 -3.99
C TYR A 79 -13.77 -5.09 -4.12
N PRO A 80 -13.57 -6.24 -3.44
CA PRO A 80 -12.26 -6.89 -3.36
C PRO A 80 -11.68 -7.28 -4.73
N TYR A 81 -12.51 -7.77 -5.66
CA TYR A 81 -12.09 -8.16 -7.00
C TYR A 81 -11.65 -7.00 -7.92
N PHE A 82 -11.78 -5.74 -7.48
CA PHE A 82 -11.17 -4.59 -8.16
C PHE A 82 -9.74 -4.29 -7.70
N LYS A 83 -9.28 -4.84 -6.56
CA LYS A 83 -7.98 -4.50 -5.97
C LYS A 83 -6.78 -4.88 -6.85
N GLU A 84 -6.95 -5.87 -7.72
CA GLU A 84 -5.92 -6.31 -8.67
C GLU A 84 -5.95 -5.57 -10.01
N ILE A 85 -6.86 -4.61 -10.17
CA ILE A 85 -6.97 -3.83 -11.42
C ILE A 85 -6.02 -2.65 -11.37
N HIS A 86 -5.15 -2.59 -12.37
CA HIS A 86 -4.22 -1.49 -12.60
C HIS A 86 -4.83 -0.44 -13.55
N ILE A 87 -4.45 0.84 -13.40
CA ILE A 87 -4.83 1.93 -14.29
C ILE A 87 -4.45 1.62 -15.75
N GLU A 88 -3.30 0.95 -15.96
CA GLU A 88 -2.86 0.52 -17.28
C GLU A 88 -3.81 -0.53 -17.89
N ASP A 89 -4.42 -1.40 -17.07
CA ASP A 89 -5.39 -2.39 -17.54
C ASP A 89 -6.65 -1.70 -18.11
N ILE A 90 -7.11 -0.63 -17.46
CA ILE A 90 -8.26 0.18 -17.91
C ILE A 90 -7.95 0.81 -19.28
N PHE A 91 -6.71 1.26 -19.48
CA PHE A 91 -6.29 1.91 -20.72
C PHE A 91 -6.06 0.93 -21.87
N SER A 92 -5.82 -0.34 -21.55
CA SER A 92 -5.46 -1.37 -22.53
C SER A 92 -6.64 -2.19 -23.05
N ILE A 93 -7.77 -2.22 -22.33
CA ILE A 93 -8.92 -3.07 -22.71
C ILE A 93 -9.82 -2.44 -23.78
N GLY A 94 -9.78 -1.12 -23.90
CA GLY A 94 -10.62 -0.34 -24.78
C GLY A 94 -10.34 -0.54 -26.26
N ARG A 95 -11.39 -0.58 -27.08
CA ARG A 95 -11.26 -0.53 -28.55
C ARG A 95 -11.21 0.90 -29.09
N GLU A 96 -11.59 1.88 -28.27
CA GLU A 96 -11.56 3.30 -28.61
C GLU A 96 -10.42 3.99 -27.87
N GLU A 97 -9.83 4.99 -28.51
CA GLU A 97 -8.83 5.85 -27.89
C GLU A 97 -9.46 6.60 -26.71
N LEU A 98 -8.82 6.50 -25.55
CA LEU A 98 -9.27 7.20 -24.37
C LEU A 98 -9.02 8.70 -24.52
N ARG A 99 -10.07 9.49 -24.33
CA ARG A 99 -9.97 10.95 -24.37
C ARG A 99 -9.43 11.49 -23.05
N ASP A 100 -8.73 12.60 -23.14
CA ASP A 100 -8.30 13.40 -21.99
C ASP A 100 -7.49 12.60 -20.95
N THR A 101 -6.67 11.64 -21.39
CA THR A 101 -5.88 10.77 -20.50
C THR A 101 -4.96 11.56 -19.58
N ASP A 102 -4.23 12.54 -20.10
CA ASP A 102 -3.34 13.40 -19.30
C ASP A 102 -4.10 14.19 -18.23
N MET A 103 -5.23 14.80 -18.61
CA MET A 103 -6.08 15.54 -17.68
C MET A 103 -6.69 14.60 -16.62
N PHE A 104 -7.09 13.39 -17.02
CA PHE A 104 -7.59 12.40 -16.08
C PHE A 104 -6.51 11.96 -15.10
N LEU A 105 -5.31 11.60 -15.56
CA LEU A 105 -4.22 11.16 -14.68
C LEU A 105 -3.84 12.24 -13.66
N GLN A 106 -3.83 13.50 -14.08
CA GLN A 106 -3.62 14.62 -13.17
C GLN A 106 -4.73 14.71 -12.11
N LEU A 107 -6.00 14.69 -12.52
CA LEU A 107 -7.14 14.75 -11.60
C LEU A 107 -7.24 13.51 -10.70
N TRP A 108 -6.83 12.35 -11.20
CA TRP A 108 -6.75 11.09 -10.47
C TRP A 108 -5.73 11.18 -9.35
N ILE A 109 -4.51 11.65 -9.65
CA ILE A 109 -3.47 11.87 -8.64
C ILE A 109 -3.92 12.91 -7.61
N ASP A 110 -4.47 14.04 -8.05
CA ASP A 110 -4.94 15.10 -7.15
C ASP A 110 -6.06 14.61 -6.23
N PHE A 111 -6.97 13.78 -6.76
CA PHE A 111 -8.05 13.16 -5.98
C PHE A 111 -7.49 12.16 -4.95
N LEU A 112 -6.61 11.26 -5.37
CA LEU A 112 -6.05 10.21 -4.52
C LEU A 112 -5.16 10.75 -3.40
N MET A 113 -4.43 11.83 -3.66
CA MET A 113 -3.65 12.55 -2.63
C MET A 113 -4.50 13.09 -1.48
N GLN A 114 -5.82 13.20 -1.66
CA GLN A 114 -6.76 13.63 -0.63
C GLN A 114 -7.47 12.46 0.06
N GLN A 115 -7.33 11.24 -0.45
CA GLN A 115 -7.99 10.05 0.10
C GLN A 115 -7.05 9.31 1.05
N SER A 116 -7.55 8.87 2.20
CA SER A 116 -6.79 7.99 3.09
C SER A 116 -7.12 6.52 2.83
N GLY A 117 -6.15 5.65 3.14
CA GLY A 117 -6.33 4.20 3.10
C GLY A 117 -5.36 3.50 2.15
N GLU A 118 -5.30 2.18 2.30
CA GLU A 118 -4.38 1.34 1.52
C GLU A 118 -4.69 1.37 0.02
N VAL A 119 -5.99 1.32 -0.32
CA VAL A 119 -6.45 1.35 -1.71
C VAL A 119 -6.02 2.65 -2.40
N SER A 120 -6.21 3.82 -1.75
CA SER A 120 -5.79 5.09 -2.33
C SER A 120 -4.27 5.17 -2.47
N ALA A 121 -3.52 4.72 -1.47
CA ALA A 121 -2.06 4.67 -1.51
C ALA A 121 -1.55 3.79 -2.66
N CYS A 122 -2.15 2.61 -2.86
CA CYS A 122 -1.80 1.69 -3.94
C CYS A 122 -2.01 2.34 -5.31
N LEU A 123 -3.22 2.83 -5.55
CA LEU A 123 -3.60 3.47 -6.81
C LEU A 123 -2.79 4.76 -7.08
N LEU A 124 -2.41 5.49 -6.02
CA LEU A 124 -1.61 6.70 -6.14
C LEU A 124 -0.20 6.39 -6.61
N LYS A 125 0.46 5.39 -6.00
CA LYS A 125 1.80 4.94 -6.39
C LYS A 125 1.80 4.48 -7.84
N GLU A 126 0.80 3.69 -8.23
CA GLU A 126 0.68 3.17 -9.58
C GLU A 126 0.42 4.29 -10.60
N GLY A 127 -0.57 5.16 -10.34
CA GLY A 127 -0.89 6.28 -11.21
C GLY A 127 0.27 7.26 -11.38
N LEU A 128 1.04 7.51 -10.31
CA LEU A 128 2.24 8.33 -10.37
C LEU A 128 3.35 7.71 -11.20
N LEU A 129 3.61 6.42 -11.01
CA LEU A 129 4.63 5.71 -11.77
C LEU A 129 4.27 5.69 -13.26
N TYR A 130 3.01 5.41 -13.58
CA TYR A 130 2.51 5.42 -14.95
C TYR A 130 2.62 6.81 -15.60
N TYR A 131 2.16 7.86 -14.91
CA TYR A 131 2.05 9.19 -15.50
C TYR A 131 3.36 10.00 -15.50
N LYS A 132 4.10 9.96 -14.39
CA LYS A 132 5.28 10.82 -14.17
C LYS A 132 6.57 10.04 -13.94
N GLY A 133 6.53 8.71 -13.91
CA GLY A 133 7.70 7.87 -13.65
C GLY A 133 8.27 8.03 -12.23
N THR A 134 9.47 7.49 -12.05
CA THR A 134 10.16 7.45 -10.74
C THR A 134 10.46 8.82 -10.15
N GLU A 135 10.81 9.81 -10.97
CA GLU A 135 11.04 11.18 -10.49
C GLU A 135 9.73 11.84 -10.03
N GLY A 136 8.60 11.51 -10.68
CA GLY A 136 7.27 11.94 -10.25
C GLY A 136 6.84 11.38 -8.90
N LEU A 137 7.15 10.11 -8.63
CA LEU A 137 6.95 9.51 -7.30
C LEU A 137 7.69 10.30 -6.24
N LEU A 138 8.96 10.64 -6.46
CA LEU A 138 9.76 11.40 -5.51
C LEU A 138 9.22 12.84 -5.32
N GLU A 139 8.84 13.52 -6.40
CA GLU A 139 8.22 14.85 -6.34
C GLU A 139 6.98 14.83 -5.43
N MET A 140 6.12 13.83 -5.58
CA MET A 140 4.87 13.74 -4.83
C MET A 140 5.06 13.21 -3.41
N ALA A 141 6.00 12.29 -3.20
CA ALA A 141 6.40 11.86 -1.86
C ALA A 141 6.80 13.06 -1.00
N ARG A 142 7.55 14.01 -1.57
CA ARG A 142 7.95 15.25 -0.87
C ARG A 142 6.78 16.13 -0.46
N LYS A 143 5.68 16.14 -1.22
CA LYS A 143 4.49 16.97 -0.97
C LYS A 143 3.50 16.32 -0.02
N GLY A 144 3.30 15.00 -0.13
CA GLY A 144 2.25 14.24 0.57
C GLY A 144 2.73 13.26 1.62
N TYR A 145 3.96 13.38 2.13
CA TYR A 145 4.55 12.37 3.03
C TYR A 145 3.80 12.16 4.35
N LYS A 146 2.92 13.09 4.75
CA LYS A 146 2.15 12.95 5.99
C LYS A 146 0.97 12.01 5.81
N GLU A 147 0.28 12.15 4.68
CA GLU A 147 -0.87 11.34 4.29
C GLU A 147 -0.43 10.03 3.63
N HIS A 148 0.60 10.10 2.79
CA HIS A 148 1.08 8.99 1.95
C HIS A 148 2.60 8.74 2.07
N PRO A 149 3.12 8.40 3.26
CA PRO A 149 4.54 8.11 3.45
C PRO A 149 5.03 6.92 2.61
N SER A 150 4.15 5.99 2.21
CA SER A 150 4.55 4.83 1.40
C SER A 150 5.02 5.19 -0.02
N VAL A 151 4.75 6.40 -0.51
CA VAL A 151 5.22 6.88 -1.83
C VAL A 151 6.75 7.02 -1.83
N TYR A 152 7.39 7.37 -0.70
CA TYR A 152 8.85 7.33 -0.59
C TYR A 152 9.40 5.92 -0.77
N LEU A 153 8.77 4.92 -0.16
CA LEU A 153 9.17 3.53 -0.31
C LEU A 153 9.02 3.07 -1.76
N ALA A 154 7.93 3.44 -2.44
CA ALA A 154 7.77 3.16 -3.87
C ALA A 154 8.91 3.76 -4.72
N ALA A 155 9.27 5.03 -4.46
CA ALA A 155 10.40 5.64 -5.16
C ALA A 155 11.71 4.86 -4.93
N LEU A 156 12.00 4.44 -3.70
CA LEU A 156 13.17 3.62 -3.38
C LEU A 156 13.19 2.29 -4.13
N LEU A 157 12.04 1.60 -4.21
CA LEU A 157 11.92 0.31 -4.90
C LEU A 157 12.13 0.45 -6.42
N GLU A 158 11.72 1.57 -7.03
CA GLU A 158 12.00 1.83 -8.44
C GLU A 158 13.49 2.05 -8.71
N TYR A 159 14.20 2.81 -7.87
CA TYR A 159 15.65 2.98 -7.98
C TYR A 159 16.44 1.71 -7.64
N GLU A 160 15.87 0.81 -6.82
CA GLU A 160 16.45 -0.50 -6.55
C GLU A 160 16.51 -1.36 -7.83
N LYS A 161 15.47 -1.32 -8.67
CA LYS A 161 15.43 -2.06 -9.95
C LYS A 161 16.58 -1.65 -10.87
N THR A 162 16.93 -0.36 -10.88
CA THR A 162 18.04 0.18 -11.67
C THR A 162 19.38 0.16 -10.94
N HIS A 163 19.42 -0.34 -9.70
CA HIS A 163 20.61 -0.41 -8.85
C HIS A 163 21.25 0.97 -8.58
N ASP A 164 20.45 2.04 -8.57
CA ASP A 164 20.91 3.40 -8.28
C ASP A 164 20.96 3.63 -6.75
N TYR A 165 21.96 3.01 -6.12
CA TYR A 165 22.10 3.04 -4.66
C TYR A 165 22.41 4.44 -4.11
N GLU A 166 23.01 5.33 -4.90
CA GLU A 166 23.26 6.72 -4.51
C GLU A 166 21.95 7.51 -4.38
N LYS A 167 21.07 7.40 -5.39
CA LYS A 167 19.71 7.97 -5.31
C LYS A 167 18.92 7.35 -4.16
N MET A 168 18.95 6.02 -4.02
CA MET A 168 18.24 5.34 -2.92
C MET A 168 18.69 5.87 -1.56
N LYS A 169 20.00 5.97 -1.31
CA LYS A 169 20.54 6.46 -0.04
C LYS A 169 20.13 7.93 0.21
N GLY A 170 20.21 8.78 -0.82
CA GLY A 170 19.81 10.19 -0.72
C GLY A 170 18.32 10.37 -0.40
N ILE A 171 17.45 9.63 -1.09
CA ILE A 171 15.99 9.65 -0.87
C ILE A 171 15.66 9.07 0.51
N GLY A 172 16.30 7.97 0.88
CA GLY A 172 16.15 7.32 2.17
C GLY A 172 16.47 8.26 3.32
N LYS A 173 17.61 8.95 3.26
CA LYS A 173 17.98 9.99 4.23
C LYS A 173 16.93 11.10 4.32
N GLU A 174 16.50 11.65 3.17
CA GLU A 174 15.45 12.67 3.12
C GLU A 174 14.13 12.20 3.76
N ALA A 175 13.75 10.94 3.53
CA ALA A 175 12.55 10.34 4.10
C ALA A 175 12.68 10.15 5.63
N LEU A 176 13.82 9.66 6.11
CA LEU A 176 14.08 9.49 7.55
C LEU A 176 14.05 10.82 8.33
N ASP A 177 14.45 11.92 7.69
CA ASP A 177 14.42 13.27 8.27
C ASP A 177 13.00 13.87 8.35
N ARG A 178 12.07 13.42 7.48
CA ARG A 178 10.74 14.03 7.33
C ARG A 178 9.61 13.19 7.91
N ILE A 179 9.65 11.89 7.71
CA ILE A 179 8.61 10.96 8.16
C ILE A 179 8.73 10.80 9.67
N GLU A 180 7.59 10.77 10.34
CA GLU A 180 7.54 10.61 11.80
C GLU A 180 8.19 9.29 12.23
N SER A 181 9.05 9.36 13.25
CA SER A 181 9.89 8.25 13.73
C SER A 181 9.12 7.02 14.21
N ASP A 182 7.86 7.18 14.59
CA ASP A 182 7.02 6.09 15.14
C ASP A 182 6.21 5.33 14.08
N LEU A 183 6.31 5.71 12.80
CA LEU A 183 5.56 5.04 11.72
C LEU A 183 6.28 3.79 11.22
N LYS A 184 5.57 2.65 11.15
CA LYS A 184 6.15 1.36 10.72
C LYS A 184 6.79 1.43 9.32
N ILE A 185 6.16 2.17 8.40
CA ILE A 185 6.67 2.38 7.03
C ILE A 185 8.05 3.05 7.00
N ARG A 186 8.36 3.92 7.98
CA ARG A 186 9.68 4.54 8.10
C ARG A 186 10.75 3.50 8.40
N GLY A 187 10.38 2.40 9.09
CA GLY A 187 11.29 1.30 9.33
C GLY A 187 11.62 0.51 8.06
N GLU A 188 10.66 0.32 7.16
CA GLU A 188 10.90 -0.32 5.85
C GLU A 188 11.79 0.55 4.95
N ILE A 189 11.53 1.86 4.95
CA ILE A 189 12.38 2.85 4.28
C ILE A 189 13.81 2.80 4.84
N ALA A 190 13.97 2.73 6.15
CA ALA A 190 15.28 2.61 6.79
C ALA A 190 16.01 1.33 6.34
N LEU A 191 15.33 0.19 6.23
CA LEU A 191 15.95 -1.05 5.76
C LEU A 191 16.43 -0.95 4.30
N LYS A 192 15.63 -0.37 3.40
CA LYS A 192 16.05 -0.14 2.01
C LYS A 192 17.21 0.85 1.90
N THR A 193 17.23 1.84 2.78
CA THR A 193 18.33 2.82 2.88
C THR A 193 19.61 2.16 3.41
N ALA A 194 19.48 1.26 4.40
CA ALA A 194 20.61 0.48 4.92
C ALA A 194 21.21 -0.42 3.83
N GLN A 195 20.38 -1.09 3.04
CA GLN A 195 20.82 -1.90 1.90
C GLN A 195 21.63 -1.07 0.90
N ALA A 196 21.10 0.09 0.48
CA ALA A 196 21.81 0.99 -0.43
C ALA A 196 23.14 1.47 0.15
N SER A 197 23.16 1.81 1.44
CA SER A 197 24.38 2.26 2.14
C SER A 197 25.44 1.17 2.22
N GLY A 198 25.03 -0.07 2.47
CA GLY A 198 25.90 -1.24 2.42
C GLY A 198 26.51 -1.46 1.04
N CYS A 199 25.72 -1.32 -0.03
CA CYS A 199 26.22 -1.38 -1.42
C CYS A 199 27.24 -0.28 -1.75
N LEU A 200 27.15 0.87 -1.08
CA LEU A 200 28.08 1.99 -1.22
C LEU A 200 29.26 1.94 -0.24
N ASN A 201 29.38 0.86 0.55
CA ASN A 201 30.38 0.71 1.62
C ASN A 201 30.32 1.81 2.71
N ASP A 202 29.17 2.47 2.87
CA ASP A 202 28.92 3.35 4.02
C ASP A 202 28.36 2.53 5.18
N SER A 203 29.27 1.85 5.87
CA SER A 203 28.91 1.01 7.00
C SER A 203 28.38 1.82 8.19
N GLU A 204 28.78 3.07 8.37
CA GLU A 204 28.33 3.90 9.49
C GLU A 204 26.84 4.24 9.32
N PHE A 205 26.46 4.79 8.16
CA PHE A 205 25.08 5.13 7.90
C PHE A 205 24.17 3.90 7.77
N MET A 206 24.69 2.77 7.31
CA MET A 206 23.97 1.49 7.33
C MET A 206 23.55 1.10 8.75
N LYS A 207 24.43 1.26 9.74
CA LYS A 207 24.18 0.93 11.15
C LYS A 207 23.14 1.86 11.77
N GLU A 208 23.25 3.16 11.48
CA GLU A 208 22.21 4.14 11.85
C GLU A 208 20.83 3.72 11.31
N CYS A 209 20.77 3.36 10.03
CA CYS A 209 19.52 2.92 9.40
C CYS A 209 18.94 1.63 10.02
N TRP A 210 19.78 0.69 10.49
CA TRP A 210 19.28 -0.47 11.23
C TRP A 210 18.65 -0.09 12.57
N TYR A 211 19.23 0.89 13.27
CA TYR A 211 18.61 1.42 14.48
C TYR A 211 17.28 2.13 14.16
N GLU A 212 17.23 2.98 13.14
CA GLU A 212 16.00 3.64 12.71
C GLU A 212 14.90 2.64 12.29
N ALA A 213 15.29 1.52 11.66
CA ALA A 213 14.40 0.41 11.34
C ALA A 213 13.78 -0.23 12.59
N PHE A 214 14.60 -0.52 13.59
CA PHE A 214 14.13 -1.05 14.87
C PHE A 214 13.28 -0.03 15.64
N TYR A 215 13.70 1.23 15.66
CA TYR A 215 12.98 2.28 16.35
C TYR A 215 11.57 2.45 15.77
N SER A 216 11.45 2.48 14.45
CA SER A 216 10.18 2.74 13.76
C SER A 216 9.29 1.49 13.65
N ASN A 217 9.87 0.29 13.67
CA ASN A 217 9.15 -0.98 13.63
C ASN A 217 9.89 -2.02 14.48
N SER A 218 9.52 -2.13 15.76
CA SER A 218 10.28 -2.88 16.78
C SER A 218 10.00 -4.38 16.76
N THR A 219 10.26 -5.00 15.61
CA THR A 219 10.16 -6.45 15.44
C THR A 219 11.43 -7.16 15.91
N ILE A 220 11.33 -8.45 16.24
CA ILE A 220 12.49 -9.28 16.60
C ILE A 220 13.58 -9.25 15.51
N PRO A 221 13.27 -9.41 14.21
CA PRO A 221 14.30 -9.32 13.17
C PRO A 221 15.02 -7.96 13.14
N ASN A 222 14.32 -6.85 13.37
CA ASN A 222 14.96 -5.54 13.40
C ASN A 222 15.83 -5.37 14.64
N TYR A 223 15.40 -5.89 15.78
CA TYR A 223 16.23 -5.92 16.99
C TYR A 223 17.51 -6.74 16.78
N LEU A 224 17.39 -7.96 16.25
CA LEU A 224 18.54 -8.85 16.05
C LEU A 224 19.57 -8.30 15.05
N ARG A 225 19.18 -7.44 14.10
CA ARG A 225 20.14 -6.76 13.20
C ARG A 225 21.15 -5.91 13.96
N LEU A 226 20.77 -5.35 15.10
CA LEU A 226 21.67 -4.58 15.96
C LEU A 226 22.78 -5.43 16.60
N PHE A 227 22.64 -6.76 16.57
CA PHE A 227 23.60 -7.71 17.13
C PHE A 227 24.47 -8.41 16.09
N THR A 228 24.39 -7.98 14.83
CA THR A 228 25.20 -8.56 13.74
C THR A 228 26.65 -8.05 13.73
N ASP A 229 26.91 -6.93 14.39
CA ASP A 229 28.23 -6.29 14.49
C ASP A 229 28.48 -5.81 15.93
N GLY A 230 29.66 -6.13 16.49
CA GLY A 230 30.03 -5.77 17.86
C GLY A 230 30.10 -4.27 18.12
N GLU A 231 30.36 -3.44 17.11
CA GLU A 231 30.32 -1.97 17.24
C GLU A 231 28.89 -1.47 17.42
N VAL A 232 27.94 -2.00 16.64
CA VAL A 232 26.52 -1.65 16.69
C VAL A 232 25.93 -1.98 18.05
N ILE A 233 26.30 -3.13 18.61
CA ILE A 233 25.89 -3.51 19.96
C ILE A 233 26.32 -2.47 20.99
N ARG A 234 27.57 -2.02 20.95
CA ARG A 234 28.06 -1.04 21.94
C ARG A 234 27.36 0.31 21.82
N GLU A 235 27.00 0.70 20.61
CA GLU A 235 26.43 2.02 20.35
C GLU A 235 24.93 2.08 20.58
N TYR A 236 24.17 1.08 20.09
CA TYR A 236 22.71 1.15 20.03
C TYR A 236 21.97 0.32 21.08
N LYS A 237 22.64 -0.55 21.84
CA LYS A 237 21.99 -1.41 22.83
C LYS A 237 21.17 -0.62 23.86
N ASP A 238 21.80 0.37 24.51
CA ASP A 238 21.12 1.19 25.53
C ASP A 238 19.95 2.00 24.96
N PHE A 239 20.06 2.42 23.69
CA PHE A 239 19.00 3.12 22.99
C PHE A 239 17.84 2.19 22.59
N ALA A 240 18.15 0.94 22.24
CA ALA A 240 17.15 -0.07 21.93
C ALA A 240 16.38 -0.48 23.20
N GLU A 241 17.07 -0.65 24.33
CA GLU A 241 16.49 -0.88 25.66
C GLU A 241 15.47 0.21 26.03
N LYS A 242 15.89 1.48 25.99
CA LYS A 242 15.02 2.64 26.26
C LYS A 242 13.84 2.74 25.30
N ARG A 243 13.98 2.25 24.06
CA ARG A 243 12.87 2.21 23.10
C ARG A 243 11.86 1.16 23.51
N ILE A 244 12.31 -0.05 23.87
CA ILE A 244 11.45 -1.17 24.29
C ILE A 244 10.58 -0.76 25.49
N GLU A 245 11.16 -0.07 26.48
CA GLU A 245 10.44 0.44 27.65
C GLU A 245 9.30 1.42 27.32
N LYS A 246 9.36 2.08 26.16
CA LYS A 246 8.38 3.08 25.70
C LYS A 246 7.40 2.53 24.66
N LEU A 247 7.51 1.25 24.28
CA LEU A 247 6.61 0.66 23.28
C LEU A 247 5.20 0.52 23.83
N HIS A 248 4.23 0.86 23.00
CA HIS A 248 2.83 0.65 23.32
C HIS A 248 2.45 -0.80 23.01
N VAL A 249 2.07 -1.54 24.04
CA VAL A 249 1.60 -2.93 23.93
C VAL A 249 0.09 -2.93 23.70
N SER A 250 -0.36 -3.44 22.54
CA SER A 250 -1.78 -3.57 22.24
C SER A 250 -2.32 -4.95 22.63
N GLU A 251 -3.47 -4.99 23.31
CA GLU A 251 -4.18 -6.23 23.65
C GLU A 251 -4.91 -6.87 22.45
N ASN A 252 -5.08 -6.13 21.35
CA ASN A 252 -5.75 -6.63 20.16
C ASN A 252 -4.82 -7.53 19.33
N HIS A 253 -5.12 -8.83 19.33
CA HIS A 253 -4.50 -9.84 18.48
C HIS A 253 -5.07 -9.88 17.04
N TYR A 254 -6.12 -9.10 16.75
CA TYR A 254 -6.84 -9.15 15.49
C TYR A 254 -6.84 -7.79 14.78
N ASN A 255 -6.41 -7.84 13.51
CA ASN A 255 -6.50 -6.80 12.49
C ASN A 255 -5.81 -5.47 12.83
N GLN A 256 -4.48 -5.46 12.86
CA GLN A 256 -3.76 -4.26 12.42
C GLN A 256 -4.04 -4.11 10.92
N CYS A 257 -5.06 -3.33 10.58
CA CYS A 257 -5.24 -2.85 9.21
C CYS A 257 -3.89 -2.26 8.76
N ILE A 258 -3.33 -2.76 7.66
CA ILE A 258 -2.00 -2.36 7.14
C ILE A 258 -2.15 -0.95 6.58
N SER A 259 -2.21 0.01 7.49
CA SER A 259 -2.25 1.42 7.17
C SER A 259 -0.83 1.92 7.01
N GLU A 260 -0.54 2.69 5.97
CA GLU A 260 0.77 3.31 5.81
C GLU A 260 1.11 4.32 6.92
N ILE A 261 0.10 4.77 7.68
CA ILE A 261 0.26 5.61 8.87
C ILE A 261 0.21 4.80 10.18
N ALA A 262 0.35 3.48 10.11
CA ALA A 262 0.39 2.62 11.30
C ALA A 262 1.58 2.94 12.19
N LYS A 263 1.28 3.15 13.47
CA LYS A 263 2.26 3.38 14.54
C LYS A 263 2.93 2.09 14.97
N ASN A 264 4.09 2.20 15.59
CA ASN A 264 4.87 1.09 16.13
C ASN A 264 4.23 0.49 17.41
N ASN A 265 3.09 -0.16 17.23
CA ASN A 265 2.43 -0.95 18.27
C ASN A 265 2.84 -2.41 18.12
N ILE A 266 3.16 -3.02 19.27
CA ILE A 266 3.54 -4.43 19.38
C ILE A 266 2.52 -5.19 20.22
N THR A 267 2.43 -6.49 19.99
CA THR A 267 1.64 -7.42 20.81
C THR A 267 2.37 -7.76 22.11
N ASP A 268 1.64 -8.23 23.11
CA ASP A 268 2.22 -8.73 24.37
C ASP A 268 3.24 -9.86 24.14
N ILE A 269 2.98 -10.72 23.15
CA ILE A 269 3.89 -11.81 22.77
C ILE A 269 5.20 -11.24 22.20
N GLU A 270 5.14 -10.29 21.27
CA GLU A 270 6.33 -9.63 20.71
C GLU A 270 7.13 -8.91 21.78
N TYR A 271 6.46 -8.24 22.73
CA TYR A 271 7.12 -7.57 23.84
C TYR A 271 7.89 -8.55 24.73
N LYS A 272 7.26 -9.68 25.10
CA LYS A 272 7.92 -10.74 25.88
C LYS A 272 9.14 -11.31 25.16
N TYR A 273 9.07 -11.48 23.84
CA TYR A 273 10.24 -11.90 23.07
C TYR A 273 11.36 -10.86 23.07
N LEU A 274 11.04 -9.56 22.96
CA LEU A 274 12.05 -8.51 23.07
C LEU A 274 12.74 -8.52 24.44
N ILE A 275 11.98 -8.66 25.53
CA ILE A 275 12.51 -8.82 26.89
C ILE A 275 13.42 -10.06 26.99
N LEU A 276 13.00 -11.19 26.41
CA LEU A 276 13.79 -12.41 26.39
C LEU A 276 15.17 -12.17 25.77
N PHE A 277 15.23 -11.47 24.64
CA PHE A 277 16.50 -11.15 23.96
C PHE A 277 17.31 -10.04 24.65
N LEU A 278 16.71 -9.28 25.56
CA LEU A 278 17.42 -8.35 26.44
C LEU A 278 18.16 -9.07 27.58
N GLY A 279 17.71 -10.27 27.96
CA GLY A 279 18.30 -11.04 29.06
C GLY A 279 17.87 -10.57 30.45
N THR A 280 16.78 -9.81 30.55
CA THR A 280 16.16 -9.41 31.82
C THR A 280 15.21 -10.52 32.30
N PHE A 281 15.68 -11.34 33.25
CA PHE A 281 14.91 -12.41 33.91
C PHE A 281 14.85 -12.20 35.42
#